data_AF-A0A4U9D6Z0-F1
#
_entry.id   AF-A0A4U9D6Z0-F1
#
_cell.length_a   1.000
_cell.length_b   1.000
_cell.length_c   1.000
_cell.angle_alpha   90.00
_cell.angle_beta   90.00
_cell.angle_gamma   90.00
#
_symmetry.space_group_name_H-M   'P 1'
#
loop_
_entity.id
_entity.type
_entity.pdbx_description
1 polymer ?
#
loop_
_entity_poly.entity_id
_entity_poly.type
_entity_poly.pdbx_seq_one_letter_code
_entity_poly.pdbx_strand_id
1 'polypeptide(L)'
;MTDLVVAKFGGTSVADFDAMNRSVDVAMIDENTRVVVLSASAGVTNLLVALADGLEPTERFDKLEALRQIQFNILERLRYPNVIREEIERLLENITTLAEAAALASSTALTDELVSHGELMSTLLFVEILRERGIAAQWFDVRKVMRTSDRFGRAEPDIAALAELTQLQLTPRLAEGLVVTQGFIGSEAKGRTTTLGRGGSDYTAALLGEALNASRVDIWTDVPASTPPTRALPRRQNGSTLSPLPKPPKWRRLAPRYCIRRRCFPRCVAIFRSSLAQQRAESRRHPGVQ
;
A
#
# COMPACT_ATOMS: atom_id res chain seq x y z
N MET A 1 -13.83 3.69 -21.60
CA MET A 1 -13.36 3.69 -20.19
C MET A 1 -12.19 2.75 -20.13
N THR A 2 -11.05 3.22 -19.65
CA THR A 2 -9.89 2.36 -19.35
C THR A 2 -10.31 1.40 -18.24
N ASP A 3 -10.19 0.09 -18.46
CA ASP A 3 -10.52 -0.92 -17.44
C ASP A 3 -9.39 -1.03 -16.42
N LEU A 4 -8.82 0.09 -15.96
CA LEU A 4 -7.65 0.11 -15.09
C LEU A 4 -8.01 -0.35 -13.68
N VAL A 5 -7.22 -1.27 -13.14
CA VAL A 5 -7.31 -1.73 -11.75
C VAL A 5 -6.09 -1.24 -10.96
N VAL A 6 -6.37 -0.73 -9.76
CA VAL A 6 -5.35 -0.45 -8.73
C VAL A 6 -5.38 -1.57 -7.70
N ALA A 7 -4.28 -2.29 -7.52
CA ALA A 7 -4.14 -3.31 -6.49
C ALA A 7 -3.33 -2.76 -5.30
N LYS A 8 -3.74 -3.11 -4.09
CA LYS A 8 -3.00 -2.76 -2.87
C LYS A 8 -2.69 -4.01 -2.06
N PHE A 9 -1.45 -4.11 -1.60
CA PHE A 9 -0.99 -5.20 -0.73
C PHE A 9 -0.55 -4.66 0.64
N GLY A 10 -1.02 -5.30 1.70
CA GLY A 10 -0.63 -4.97 3.08
C GLY A 10 0.73 -5.56 3.45
N GLY A 11 1.27 -5.16 4.61
CA GLY A 11 2.64 -5.50 5.00
C GLY A 11 2.91 -6.99 5.13
N THR A 12 1.92 -7.79 5.49
CA THR A 12 2.02 -9.25 5.52
C THR A 12 2.12 -9.88 4.12
N SER A 13 1.44 -9.30 3.14
CA SER A 13 1.50 -9.70 1.74
C SER A 13 2.86 -9.37 1.10
N VAL A 14 3.65 -8.50 1.73
CA VAL A 14 5.03 -8.15 1.33
C VAL A 14 6.04 -8.35 2.46
N ALA A 15 5.77 -9.30 3.37
CA ALA A 15 6.60 -9.52 4.55
C ALA A 15 7.99 -10.04 4.23
N ASP A 16 8.08 -10.91 3.22
CA ASP A 16 9.29 -11.61 2.80
C ASP A 16 9.24 -11.88 1.29
N PHE A 17 10.31 -12.49 0.76
CA PHE A 17 10.43 -12.81 -0.66
C PHE A 17 9.29 -13.70 -1.16
N ASP A 18 8.88 -14.72 -0.40
CA ASP A 18 7.82 -15.64 -0.83
C ASP A 18 6.45 -14.95 -0.81
N ALA A 19 6.19 -14.09 0.19
CA ALA A 19 4.99 -13.27 0.27
C ALA A 19 4.90 -12.31 -0.92
N MET A 20 5.99 -11.61 -1.24
CA MET A 20 6.05 -10.74 -2.42
C MET A 20 5.80 -11.52 -3.71
N ASN A 21 6.39 -12.71 -3.87
CA ASN A 21 6.14 -13.58 -5.02
C ASN A 21 4.66 -13.99 -5.14
N ARG A 22 4.01 -14.36 -4.03
CA ARG A 22 2.55 -14.63 -4.01
C ARG A 22 1.73 -13.40 -4.38
N SER A 23 2.15 -12.22 -3.92
CA SER A 23 1.48 -10.96 -4.25
C SER A 23 1.64 -10.60 -5.72
N VAL A 24 2.80 -10.90 -6.33
CA VAL A 24 2.98 -10.81 -7.79
C VAL A 24 2.02 -11.76 -8.51
N ASP A 25 1.94 -13.03 -8.08
CA ASP A 25 1.01 -13.99 -8.67
C ASP A 25 -0.43 -13.46 -8.66
N VAL A 26 -0.87 -12.88 -7.53
CA VAL A 26 -2.20 -12.29 -7.38
C VAL A 26 -2.40 -11.06 -8.26
N ALA A 27 -1.42 -10.15 -8.30
CA ALA A 27 -1.51 -8.93 -9.10
C ALA A 27 -1.63 -9.24 -10.60
N MET A 28 -0.99 -10.33 -11.05
CA MET A 28 -0.96 -10.72 -12.46
C MET A 28 -2.15 -11.60 -12.89
N ILE A 29 -3.08 -11.95 -11.97
CA ILE A 29 -4.32 -12.67 -12.33
C ILE A 29 -5.20 -11.80 -13.24
N ASP A 30 -5.21 -10.49 -13.00
CA ASP A 30 -6.00 -9.52 -13.75
C ASP A 30 -5.06 -8.63 -14.56
N GLU A 31 -5.05 -8.82 -15.88
CA GLU A 31 -4.20 -8.07 -16.83
C GLU A 31 -4.45 -6.56 -16.81
N ASN A 32 -5.62 -6.17 -16.29
CA ASN A 32 -6.01 -4.79 -16.07
C ASN A 32 -5.35 -4.13 -14.86
N THR A 33 -4.64 -4.88 -14.02
CA THR A 33 -3.87 -4.31 -12.92
C THR A 33 -2.70 -3.52 -13.50
N ARG A 34 -2.79 -2.19 -13.43
CA ARG A 34 -1.76 -1.28 -13.96
C ARG A 34 -1.00 -0.52 -12.87
N VAL A 35 -1.58 -0.44 -11.67
CA VAL A 35 -0.94 0.19 -10.50
C VAL A 35 -0.97 -0.74 -9.31
N VAL A 36 0.18 -0.91 -8.67
CA VAL A 36 0.34 -1.65 -7.41
C VAL A 36 0.80 -0.69 -6.32
N VAL A 37 0.03 -0.60 -5.24
CA VAL A 37 0.33 0.21 -4.05
C VAL A 37 0.75 -0.72 -2.92
N LEU A 38 1.92 -0.47 -2.31
CA LEU A 38 2.43 -1.32 -1.23
C LEU A 38 2.52 -0.57 0.10
N SER A 39 2.24 -1.30 1.17
CA SER A 39 2.70 -0.94 2.52
C SER A 39 4.15 -1.42 2.72
N ALA A 40 4.82 -0.93 3.77
CA ALA A 40 6.07 -1.52 4.22
C ALA A 40 5.91 -3.00 4.61
N SER A 41 6.99 -3.78 4.51
CA SER A 41 7.03 -5.18 4.97
C SER A 41 6.61 -5.32 6.43
N ALA A 42 5.99 -6.46 6.78
CA ALA A 42 5.48 -6.71 8.12
C ALA A 42 6.52 -6.41 9.21
N GLY A 43 6.13 -5.62 10.22
CA GLY A 43 7.00 -5.21 11.32
C GLY A 43 7.87 -3.98 11.05
N VAL A 44 8.18 -3.65 9.79
CA VAL A 44 9.10 -2.53 9.45
C VAL A 44 8.60 -1.19 9.97
N THR A 45 7.34 -0.83 9.72
CA THR A 45 6.76 0.44 10.21
C THR A 45 6.89 0.57 11.73
N ASN A 46 6.72 -0.53 12.48
CA ASN A 46 6.83 -0.48 13.94
C ASN A 46 8.28 -0.27 14.40
N LEU A 47 9.26 -0.85 13.71
CA LEU A 47 10.68 -0.61 13.98
C LEU A 47 11.03 0.86 13.71
N LEU A 48 10.56 1.40 12.59
CA LEU A 48 10.81 2.79 12.21
C LEU A 48 10.15 3.78 13.18
N VAL A 49 8.90 3.53 13.59
CA VAL A 49 8.24 4.36 14.62
C VAL A 49 9.04 4.34 15.92
N ALA A 50 9.49 3.16 16.38
CA ALA A 50 10.31 3.07 17.58
C ALA A 50 11.64 3.84 17.44
N LEU A 51 12.29 3.78 16.28
CA LEU A 51 13.51 4.57 16.00
C LEU A 51 13.22 6.09 16.04
N ALA A 52 12.07 6.51 15.53
CA ALA A 52 11.66 7.91 15.51
C ALA A 52 11.32 8.48 16.90
N ASP A 53 10.98 7.62 17.86
CA ASP A 53 10.75 8.00 19.26
C ASP A 53 12.06 8.35 20.01
N GLY A 54 13.22 8.09 19.40
CA GLY A 54 14.54 8.44 19.95
C GLY A 54 15.05 7.41 20.97
N LEU A 55 15.68 6.35 20.46
CA LEU A 55 16.19 5.24 21.29
C LEU A 55 17.65 5.46 21.73
N GLU A 56 17.99 4.90 22.88
CA GLU A 56 19.37 4.77 23.37
C GLU A 56 20.23 3.92 22.40
N PRO A 57 21.57 4.13 22.36
CA PRO A 57 22.43 3.53 21.32
C PRO A 57 22.29 2.01 21.14
N THR A 58 22.21 1.24 22.23
CA THR A 58 22.08 -0.22 22.17
C THR A 58 20.75 -0.65 21.56
N GLU A 59 19.63 -0.11 22.06
CA GLU A 59 18.30 -0.44 21.53
C GLU A 59 18.15 0.05 20.08
N ARG A 60 18.69 1.22 19.76
CA ARG A 60 18.71 1.77 18.40
C ARG A 60 19.42 0.80 17.45
N PHE A 61 20.60 0.31 17.83
CA PHE A 61 21.36 -0.67 17.04
C PHE A 61 20.54 -1.95 16.81
N ASP A 62 19.92 -2.51 17.85
CA ASP A 62 19.11 -3.73 17.72
C ASP A 62 17.94 -3.55 16.73
N LYS A 63 17.27 -2.38 16.74
CA LYS A 63 16.19 -2.09 15.79
C LYS A 63 16.70 -1.88 14.36
N LEU A 64 17.85 -1.23 14.19
CA LEU A 64 18.48 -1.04 12.88
C LEU A 64 18.92 -2.38 12.27
N GLU A 65 19.51 -3.27 13.06
CA GLU A 65 19.90 -4.61 12.61
C GLU A 65 18.68 -5.48 12.29
N ALA A 66 17.63 -5.43 13.12
CA ALA A 66 16.38 -6.13 12.81
C ALA A 66 15.76 -5.63 11.49
N LEU A 67 15.80 -4.32 11.24
CA LEU A 67 15.32 -3.72 9.99
C LEU A 67 16.16 -4.20 8.81
N ARG A 68 17.49 -4.12 8.91
CA ARG A 68 18.45 -4.59 7.90
C ARG A 68 18.18 -6.06 7.56
N GLN A 69 18.03 -6.93 8.56
CA GLN A 69 17.78 -8.35 8.35
C GLN A 69 16.50 -8.61 7.55
N ILE A 70 15.40 -7.88 7.83
CA ILE A 70 14.16 -8.00 7.05
C ILE A 70 14.40 -7.69 5.58
N GLN A 71 15.12 -6.61 5.27
CA GLN A 71 15.40 -6.23 3.87
C GLN A 71 16.33 -7.23 3.19
N PHE A 72 17.40 -7.65 3.88
CA PHE A 72 18.40 -8.56 3.32
C PHE A 72 17.85 -9.97 3.10
N ASN A 73 16.93 -10.45 3.94
CA ASN A 73 16.21 -11.71 3.72
C ASN A 73 15.44 -11.74 2.39
N ILE A 74 15.03 -10.58 1.87
CA ILE A 74 14.39 -10.45 0.57
C ILE A 74 15.45 -10.28 -0.52
N LEU A 75 16.37 -9.33 -0.31
CA LEU A 75 17.43 -8.97 -1.24
C LEU A 75 18.27 -10.19 -1.65
N GLU A 76 18.73 -10.99 -0.70
CA GLU A 76 19.62 -12.13 -0.94
C GLU A 76 18.97 -13.28 -1.70
N ARG A 77 17.63 -13.25 -1.83
CA ARG A 77 16.87 -14.25 -2.59
C ARG A 77 16.57 -13.81 -4.03
N LEU A 78 16.89 -12.56 -4.39
CA LEU A 78 16.88 -12.11 -5.77
C LEU A 78 17.94 -12.87 -6.59
N ARG A 79 17.64 -13.15 -7.85
CA ARG A 79 18.60 -13.66 -8.84
C ARG A 79 19.75 -12.66 -9.08
N TYR A 80 19.47 -11.36 -9.10
CA TYR A 80 20.48 -10.32 -9.34
C TYR A 80 20.47 -9.26 -8.22
N PRO A 81 20.88 -9.59 -6.98
CA PRO A 81 20.72 -8.70 -5.83
C PRO A 81 21.49 -7.38 -5.95
N ASN A 82 22.61 -7.39 -6.68
CA ASN A 82 23.48 -6.23 -6.80
C ASN A 82 22.84 -5.06 -7.56
N VAL A 83 21.77 -5.30 -8.34
CA VAL A 83 21.08 -4.23 -9.08
C VAL A 83 20.37 -3.22 -8.17
N ILE A 84 20.00 -3.64 -6.96
CA ILE A 84 19.25 -2.82 -6.00
C ILE A 84 19.92 -2.72 -4.62
N ARG A 85 20.97 -3.52 -4.36
CA ARG A 85 21.70 -3.54 -3.10
C ARG A 85 22.15 -2.16 -2.64
N GLU A 86 22.83 -1.41 -3.50
CA GLU A 86 23.37 -0.08 -3.16
C GLU A 86 22.25 0.89 -2.74
N GLU A 87 21.09 0.84 -3.40
CA GLU A 87 19.97 1.69 -3.06
C GLU A 87 19.33 1.31 -1.71
N ILE A 88 19.22 0.01 -1.41
CA ILE A 88 18.74 -0.45 -0.10
C ILE A 88 19.72 -0.08 1.01
N GLU A 89 21.02 -0.24 0.79
CA GLU A 89 22.07 0.16 1.74
C GLU A 89 22.03 1.67 1.98
N ARG A 90 21.92 2.49 0.93
CA ARG A 90 21.76 3.95 1.03
C ARG A 90 20.54 4.36 1.86
N LEU A 91 19.42 3.67 1.69
CA LEU A 91 18.22 3.92 2.50
C LEU A 91 18.44 3.53 3.98
N LEU A 92 19.11 2.41 4.25
CA LEU A 92 19.44 1.98 5.63
C LEU A 92 20.42 2.95 6.32
N GLU A 93 21.40 3.48 5.59
CA GLU A 93 22.33 4.51 6.08
C GLU A 93 21.59 5.81 6.40
N ASN A 94 20.66 6.24 5.55
CA ASN A 94 19.82 7.40 5.83
C ASN A 94 18.95 7.18 7.08
N ILE A 95 18.34 6.00 7.23
CA ILE A 95 17.56 5.64 8.43
C ILE A 95 18.43 5.70 9.68
N THR A 96 19.68 5.22 9.60
CA THR A 96 20.64 5.30 10.73
C THR A 96 20.88 6.74 11.14
N THR A 97 21.17 7.61 10.17
CA THR A 97 21.39 9.05 10.39
C THR A 97 20.15 9.73 10.99
N LEU A 98 18.96 9.42 10.47
CA LEU A 98 17.71 9.97 10.98
C LEU A 98 17.36 9.47 12.38
N ALA A 99 17.68 8.20 12.69
CA ALA A 99 17.47 7.63 14.02
C ALA A 99 18.42 8.24 15.06
N GLU A 100 19.66 8.57 14.68
CA GLU A 100 20.58 9.33 15.52
C GLU A 100 20.07 10.75 15.77
N ALA A 101 19.58 11.43 14.73
CA ALA A 101 18.95 12.74 14.88
C ALA A 101 17.70 12.69 15.78
N ALA A 102 16.87 11.65 15.65
CA ALA A 102 15.66 11.46 16.47
C ALA A 102 15.99 11.30 17.96
N ALA A 103 17.10 10.64 18.30
CA ALA A 103 17.58 10.52 19.68
C ALA A 103 18.01 11.87 20.29
N LEU A 104 18.36 12.86 19.46
CA LEU A 104 18.68 14.22 19.92
C LEU A 104 17.43 15.11 19.95
N ALA A 105 16.60 15.05 18.90
CA ALA A 105 15.41 15.85 18.75
C ALA A 105 14.37 15.16 17.86
N SER A 106 13.37 14.53 18.48
CA SER A 106 12.23 13.95 17.78
C SER A 106 11.24 15.03 17.32
N SER A 107 10.65 14.84 16.15
CA SER A 107 9.48 15.62 15.70
C SER A 107 8.55 14.75 14.86
N THR A 108 7.29 15.16 14.72
CA THR A 108 6.34 14.46 13.84
C THR A 108 6.77 14.49 12.37
N ALA A 109 7.43 15.58 11.93
CA ALA A 109 7.99 15.67 10.58
C ALA A 109 9.15 14.68 10.37
N LEU A 110 10.05 14.56 11.35
CA LEU A 110 11.12 13.57 11.33
C LEU A 110 10.57 12.14 11.36
N THR A 111 9.51 11.91 12.13
CA THR A 111 8.81 10.61 12.19
C THR A 111 8.24 10.24 10.83
N ASP A 112 7.58 11.17 10.14
CA ASP A 112 7.03 10.93 8.80
C ASP A 112 8.13 10.58 7.79
N GLU A 113 9.24 11.31 7.80
CA GLU A 113 10.41 11.01 6.95
C GLU A 113 10.96 9.61 7.25
N LEU A 114 11.23 9.30 8.52
CA LEU A 114 11.85 8.04 8.93
C LEU A 114 10.93 6.85 8.58
N VAL A 115 9.64 6.92 8.93
CA VAL A 115 8.70 5.82 8.68
C VAL A 115 8.46 5.59 7.18
N SER A 116 8.54 6.64 6.34
CA SER A 116 8.34 6.51 4.89
C SER A 116 9.34 5.56 4.21
N HIS A 117 10.52 5.37 4.79
CA HIS A 117 11.54 4.48 4.25
C HIS A 117 11.06 3.03 4.15
N GLY A 118 10.10 2.62 5.00
CA GLY A 118 9.50 1.30 4.93
C GLY A 118 8.79 1.03 3.61
N GLU A 119 7.95 1.95 3.14
CA GLU A 119 7.31 1.80 1.82
C GLU A 119 8.31 1.96 0.67
N LEU A 120 9.32 2.82 0.80
CA LEU A 120 10.35 2.98 -0.22
C LEU A 120 11.10 1.65 -0.46
N MET A 121 11.61 1.02 0.59
CA MET A 121 12.36 -0.24 0.47
C MET A 121 11.49 -1.38 -0.09
N SER A 122 10.28 -1.56 0.46
CA SER A 122 9.39 -2.64 -0.01
C SER A 122 8.99 -2.51 -1.47
N THR A 123 8.75 -1.29 -1.96
CA THR A 123 8.41 -1.05 -3.37
C THR A 123 9.58 -1.23 -4.31
N LEU A 124 10.80 -0.86 -3.92
CA LEU A 124 12.01 -1.11 -4.70
C LEU A 124 12.25 -2.61 -4.87
N LEU A 125 12.22 -3.36 -3.76
CA LEU A 125 12.38 -4.82 -3.79
C LEU A 125 11.31 -5.52 -4.62
N PHE A 126 10.05 -5.07 -4.52
CA PHE A 126 8.94 -5.67 -5.27
C PHE A 126 9.08 -5.47 -6.79
N VAL A 127 9.61 -4.32 -7.23
CA VAL A 127 9.89 -4.07 -8.65
C VAL A 127 10.92 -5.04 -9.20
N GLU A 128 11.96 -5.35 -8.44
CA GLU A 128 12.97 -6.32 -8.87
C GLU A 128 12.40 -7.75 -8.97
N ILE A 129 11.53 -8.15 -8.04
CA ILE A 129 10.83 -9.45 -8.13
C ILE A 129 9.97 -9.55 -9.39
N LEU A 130 9.29 -8.47 -9.77
CA LEU A 130 8.53 -8.42 -11.03
C LEU A 130 9.46 -8.55 -12.25
N ARG A 131 10.59 -7.83 -12.25
CA ARG A 131 11.57 -7.85 -13.35
C ARG A 131 12.24 -9.21 -13.53
N GLU A 132 12.56 -9.92 -12.45
CA GLU A 132 13.11 -11.27 -12.52
C GLU A 132 12.15 -12.29 -13.15
N ARG A 133 10.85 -12.01 -13.09
CA ARG A 133 9.79 -12.78 -13.74
C ARG A 133 9.48 -12.29 -15.16
N GLY A 134 10.27 -11.36 -15.69
CA GLY A 134 10.10 -10.79 -17.04
C GLY A 134 8.92 -9.83 -17.17
N ILE A 135 8.38 -9.32 -16.05
CA ILE A 135 7.26 -8.38 -16.06
C ILE A 135 7.81 -6.96 -16.14
N ALA A 136 7.38 -6.22 -17.17
CA ALA A 136 7.72 -4.82 -17.35
C ALA A 136 7.09 -3.98 -16.22
N ALA A 137 7.91 -3.63 -15.23
CA ALA A 137 7.50 -2.87 -14.06
C ALA A 137 8.42 -1.66 -13.81
N GLN A 138 7.78 -0.57 -13.39
CA GLN A 138 8.43 0.69 -13.07
C GLN A 138 8.18 1.07 -11.63
N TRP A 139 9.22 1.55 -10.97
CA TRP A 139 9.11 2.17 -9.66
C TRP A 139 8.68 3.63 -9.82
N PHE A 140 7.70 4.06 -9.04
CA PHE A 140 7.24 5.43 -9.01
C PHE A 140 7.19 5.93 -7.56
N ASP A 141 7.68 7.15 -7.33
CA ASP A 141 7.60 7.81 -6.03
C ASP A 141 6.25 8.51 -5.89
N VAL A 142 5.37 8.01 -5.01
CA VAL A 142 4.03 8.56 -4.82
C VAL A 142 4.05 10.02 -4.36
N ARG A 143 5.12 10.47 -3.69
CA ARG A 143 5.24 11.84 -3.17
C ARG A 143 5.26 12.88 -4.29
N LYS A 144 5.55 12.47 -5.53
CA LYS A 144 5.46 13.33 -6.72
C LYS A 144 4.03 13.78 -7.05
N VAL A 145 3.02 13.00 -6.63
CA VAL A 145 1.60 13.25 -6.92
C VAL A 145 0.75 13.40 -5.66
N MET A 146 1.10 12.71 -4.57
CA MET A 146 0.38 12.75 -3.30
C MET A 146 0.77 14.01 -2.51
N ARG A 147 0.22 15.16 -2.92
CA ARG A 147 0.35 16.42 -2.18
C ARG A 147 -0.57 16.44 -0.99
N THR A 148 -0.07 16.93 0.14
CA THR A 148 -0.82 16.98 1.39
C THR A 148 -0.62 18.31 2.12
N SER A 149 -1.43 18.55 3.16
CA SER A 149 -1.13 19.53 4.19
C SER A 149 0.14 19.18 4.98
N ASP A 150 0.66 20.14 5.76
CA ASP A 150 1.81 19.97 6.65
C ASP A 150 1.42 19.40 8.03
N ARG A 151 0.27 18.73 8.12
CA ARG A 151 -0.19 18.04 9.33
C ARG A 151 0.47 16.66 9.46
N PHE A 152 1.75 16.65 9.80
CA PHE A 152 2.55 15.41 9.92
C PHE A 152 1.89 14.34 10.82
N GLY A 153 2.05 13.08 10.44
CA GLY A 153 1.46 11.88 11.06
C GLY A 153 0.02 11.57 10.63
N ARG A 154 -0.67 12.55 10.01
CA ARG A 154 -2.09 12.45 9.60
C ARG A 154 -2.44 13.57 8.63
N ALA A 155 -1.61 13.69 7.60
CA ALA A 155 -1.72 14.73 6.61
C ALA A 155 -2.99 14.56 5.76
N GLU A 156 -3.53 15.69 5.33
CA GLU A 156 -4.76 15.72 4.54
C GLU A 156 -4.40 15.88 3.07
N PRO A 157 -4.79 14.94 2.19
CA PRO A 157 -4.42 15.01 0.78
C PRO A 157 -5.19 16.12 0.06
N ASP A 158 -4.49 16.84 -0.81
CA ASP A 158 -5.09 17.78 -1.76
C ASP A 158 -5.56 17.01 -2.99
N ILE A 159 -6.87 16.80 -3.08
CA ILE A 159 -7.49 15.99 -4.14
C ILE A 159 -7.32 16.62 -5.52
N ALA A 160 -7.36 17.96 -5.61
CA ALA A 160 -7.23 18.65 -6.88
C ALA A 160 -5.79 18.54 -7.40
N ALA A 161 -4.81 18.82 -6.54
CA ALA A 161 -3.41 18.66 -6.88
C ALA A 161 -3.06 17.20 -7.21
N LEU A 162 -3.60 16.24 -6.46
CA LEU A 162 -3.41 14.82 -6.74
C LEU A 162 -3.93 14.45 -8.13
N ALA A 163 -5.13 14.89 -8.50
CA ALA A 163 -5.70 14.60 -9.82
C ALA A 163 -4.83 15.17 -10.94
N GLU A 164 -4.45 16.44 -10.84
CA GLU A 164 -3.61 17.12 -11.83
C GLU A 164 -2.24 16.45 -11.98
N LEU A 165 -1.52 16.24 -10.86
CA LEU A 165 -0.18 15.67 -10.88
C LEU A 165 -0.18 14.20 -11.30
N THR A 166 -1.24 13.46 -10.97
CA THR A 166 -1.44 12.09 -11.45
C THR A 166 -1.53 12.04 -12.96
N GLN A 167 -2.33 12.93 -13.58
CA GLN A 167 -2.43 12.99 -15.04
C GLN A 167 -1.11 13.41 -15.70
N LEU A 168 -0.38 14.33 -15.08
CA LEU A 168 0.88 14.84 -15.63
C LEU A 168 2.04 13.84 -15.50
N GLN A 169 2.14 13.13 -14.36
CA GLN A 169 3.35 12.38 -14.01
C GLN A 169 3.16 10.87 -13.91
N LEU A 170 2.01 10.39 -13.46
CA LEU A 170 1.75 8.96 -13.27
C LEU A 170 1.10 8.34 -14.52
N THR A 171 0.08 8.97 -15.10
CA THR A 171 -0.64 8.46 -16.28
C THR A 171 0.30 8.11 -17.45
N PRO A 172 1.31 8.93 -17.82
CA PRO A 172 2.21 8.58 -18.91
C PRO A 172 2.99 7.28 -18.66
N ARG A 173 3.29 6.95 -17.40
CA ARG A 173 4.04 5.75 -17.01
C ARG A 173 3.23 4.47 -17.20
N LEU A 174 1.90 4.57 -17.13
CA LEU A 174 1.00 3.44 -17.32
C LEU A 174 1.02 2.89 -18.74
N ALA A 175 1.44 3.70 -19.72
CA ALA A 175 1.64 3.25 -21.10
C ALA A 175 2.89 2.38 -21.26
N GLU A 176 3.89 2.54 -20.39
CA GLU A 176 5.18 1.85 -20.47
C GLU A 176 5.19 0.50 -19.73
N GLY A 177 4.30 0.30 -18.75
CA GLY A 177 4.25 -0.94 -17.98
C GLY A 177 3.40 -0.86 -16.72
N LEU A 178 3.53 -1.87 -15.86
CA LEU A 178 2.97 -1.86 -14.52
C LEU A 178 3.71 -0.80 -13.68
N VAL A 179 2.99 0.02 -12.94
CA VAL A 179 3.60 0.95 -11.98
C VAL A 179 3.46 0.42 -10.56
N VAL A 180 4.58 0.33 -9.85
CA VAL A 180 4.65 0.02 -8.42
C VAL A 180 4.96 1.30 -7.67
N THR A 181 4.16 1.61 -6.67
CA THR A 181 4.27 2.85 -5.90
C THR A 181 3.96 2.62 -4.43
N GLN A 182 4.35 3.58 -3.59
CA GLN A 182 4.18 3.54 -2.15
C GLN A 182 2.74 3.89 -1.77
N GLY A 183 2.22 3.25 -0.72
CA GLY A 183 1.08 3.76 0.01
C GLY A 183 1.50 4.63 1.19
N PHE A 184 0.53 5.11 1.99
CA PHE A 184 0.72 5.75 3.30
C PHE A 184 1.45 7.11 3.30
N ILE A 185 2.35 7.37 2.36
CA ILE A 185 3.21 8.54 2.33
C ILE A 185 2.73 9.59 1.31
N GLY A 186 3.15 10.83 1.52
CA GLY A 186 2.92 11.97 0.64
C GLY A 186 4.00 13.03 0.84
N SER A 187 3.78 14.22 0.29
CA SER A 187 4.64 15.36 0.57
C SER A 187 3.85 16.67 0.63
N GLU A 188 4.29 17.56 1.52
CA GLU A 188 3.71 18.90 1.64
C GLU A 188 4.34 19.90 0.66
N ALA A 189 3.81 21.13 0.63
CA ALA A 189 4.17 22.15 -0.36
C ALA A 189 5.66 22.54 -0.38
N LYS A 190 6.37 22.48 0.76
CA LYS A 190 7.82 22.73 0.85
C LYS A 190 8.66 21.48 0.61
N GLY A 191 8.03 20.36 0.23
CA GLY A 191 8.69 19.13 -0.18
C GLY A 191 9.03 18.15 0.94
N ARG A 192 8.68 18.42 2.21
CA ARG A 192 8.89 17.45 3.29
C ARG A 192 7.95 16.27 3.14
N THR A 193 8.43 15.09 3.50
CA THR A 193 7.61 13.87 3.51
C THR A 193 6.54 13.97 4.60
N THR A 194 5.34 13.48 4.27
CA THR A 194 4.21 13.39 5.17
C THR A 194 3.64 11.98 5.17
N THR A 195 2.88 11.63 6.21
CA THR A 195 2.12 10.39 6.26
C THR A 195 0.63 10.63 6.44
N LEU A 196 -0.19 9.74 5.85
CA LEU A 196 -1.65 9.82 5.85
C LEU A 196 -2.29 9.22 7.11
N GLY A 197 -1.48 8.73 8.05
CA GLY A 197 -1.92 8.07 9.26
C GLY A 197 -2.38 6.62 9.06
N ARG A 198 -3.06 6.07 10.08
CA ARG A 198 -3.47 4.65 10.10
C ARG A 198 -4.38 4.30 8.92
N GLY A 199 -4.06 3.21 8.23
CA GLY A 199 -4.77 2.81 7.01
C GLY A 199 -4.36 3.61 5.78
N GLY A 200 -3.27 4.38 5.86
CA GLY A 200 -2.82 5.27 4.81
C GLY A 200 -2.58 4.58 3.48
N SER A 201 -2.06 3.34 3.43
CA SER A 201 -1.87 2.64 2.15
C SER A 201 -3.19 2.27 1.46
N ASP A 202 -4.23 1.88 2.20
CA ASP A 202 -5.56 1.65 1.63
C ASP A 202 -6.16 2.98 1.14
N TYR A 203 -5.88 4.07 1.87
CA TYR A 203 -6.30 5.40 1.50
C TYR A 203 -5.62 5.88 0.22
N THR A 204 -4.30 5.69 0.08
CA THR A 204 -3.54 5.97 -1.14
C THR A 204 -4.11 5.22 -2.33
N ALA A 205 -4.43 3.92 -2.19
CA ALA A 205 -5.01 3.13 -3.29
C ALA A 205 -6.38 3.67 -3.73
N ALA A 206 -7.23 4.08 -2.78
CA ALA A 206 -8.51 4.71 -3.10
C ALA A 206 -8.35 6.07 -3.80
N LEU A 207 -7.41 6.89 -3.31
CA LEU A 207 -7.11 8.22 -3.86
C LEU A 207 -6.55 8.13 -5.28
N LEU A 208 -5.58 7.24 -5.53
CA LEU A 208 -5.05 6.99 -6.87
C LEU A 208 -6.10 6.37 -7.79
N GLY A 209 -6.96 5.48 -7.26
CA GLY A 209 -8.08 4.93 -8.00
C GLY A 209 -9.05 6.00 -8.50
N GLU A 210 -9.36 6.99 -7.65
CA GLU A 210 -10.15 8.16 -8.06
C GLU A 210 -9.42 9.01 -9.09
N ALA A 211 -8.17 9.39 -8.83
CA ALA A 211 -7.38 10.27 -9.70
C ALA A 211 -7.12 9.68 -11.11
N LEU A 212 -7.06 8.35 -11.22
CA LEU A 212 -6.89 7.61 -12.46
C LEU A 212 -8.20 7.19 -13.13
N ASN A 213 -9.36 7.47 -12.51
CA ASN A 213 -10.65 6.91 -12.94
C ASN A 213 -10.60 5.38 -13.09
N ALA A 214 -9.99 4.70 -12.13
CA ALA A 214 -9.87 3.25 -12.11
C ALA A 214 -11.25 2.57 -12.08
N SER A 215 -11.41 1.48 -12.83
CA SER A 215 -12.65 0.69 -12.83
C SER A 215 -12.86 -0.03 -11.49
N ARG A 216 -11.76 -0.38 -10.81
CA ARG A 216 -11.78 -1.05 -9.51
C ARG A 216 -10.50 -0.79 -8.70
N VAL A 217 -10.63 -0.84 -7.38
CA VAL A 217 -9.51 -0.91 -6.44
C VAL A 217 -9.61 -2.21 -5.65
N ASP A 218 -8.57 -3.04 -5.74
CA ASP A 218 -8.47 -4.32 -5.05
C ASP A 218 -7.55 -4.20 -3.83
N ILE A 219 -8.09 -4.46 -2.64
CA ILE A 219 -7.36 -4.38 -1.38
C ILE A 219 -7.11 -5.79 -0.83
N TRP A 220 -5.84 -6.20 -0.76
CA TRP A 220 -5.40 -7.49 -0.27
C TRP A 220 -4.83 -7.37 1.15
N THR A 221 -5.49 -8.01 2.12
CA THR A 221 -5.11 -8.00 3.55
C THR A 221 -5.32 -9.36 4.19
N ASP A 222 -4.62 -9.61 5.29
CA ASP A 222 -4.61 -10.89 6.01
C ASP A 222 -5.74 -11.08 7.01
N VAL A 223 -6.69 -10.15 7.11
CA VAL A 223 -7.82 -10.33 8.03
C VAL A 223 -8.90 -11.16 7.34
N PRO A 224 -9.17 -12.42 7.75
CA PRO A 224 -10.31 -13.16 7.24
C PRO A 224 -11.58 -12.34 7.51
N ALA A 225 -12.50 -12.34 6.55
CA ALA A 225 -13.75 -11.59 6.65
C ALA A 225 -14.49 -11.98 7.93
N SER A 226 -14.38 -11.15 8.97
CA SER A 226 -15.21 -11.33 10.15
C SER A 226 -16.65 -11.11 9.71
N THR A 227 -17.47 -12.13 9.91
CA THR A 227 -18.92 -12.02 9.86
C THR A 227 -19.29 -10.80 10.71
N PRO A 228 -20.11 -9.84 10.23
CA PRO A 228 -20.54 -8.73 11.08
C PRO A 228 -21.13 -9.32 12.36
N PRO A 229 -20.89 -8.73 13.54
CA PRO A 229 -21.40 -9.27 14.78
C PRO A 229 -22.92 -9.27 14.67
N THR A 230 -23.50 -10.44 14.42
CA THR A 230 -24.90 -10.66 14.69
C THR A 230 -25.01 -10.44 16.19
N ARG A 231 -25.77 -9.42 16.58
CA ARG A 231 -26.14 -9.21 17.98
C ARG A 231 -26.78 -10.51 18.44
N ALA A 232 -26.02 -11.33 19.15
CA ALA A 232 -26.47 -12.64 19.57
C ALA A 232 -27.55 -12.45 20.63
N LEU A 233 -28.82 -12.56 20.23
CA LEU A 233 -29.88 -12.92 21.15
C LEU A 233 -29.62 -14.38 21.58
N PRO A 234 -29.50 -14.69 22.87
CA PRO A 234 -29.20 -16.05 23.31
C PRO A 234 -30.40 -16.94 23.02
N ARG A 235 -30.28 -17.81 22.00
CA ARG A 235 -31.19 -18.95 21.83
C ARG A 235 -30.71 -20.10 22.72
N ARG A 236 -31.63 -20.59 23.54
CA ARG A 236 -31.50 -21.80 24.39
C ARG A 236 -30.97 -22.99 23.56
N GLN A 237 -29.99 -23.70 24.12
CA GLN A 237 -29.52 -24.99 23.60
C GLN A 237 -30.48 -26.11 24.00
N ASN A 238 -30.70 -27.06 23.08
CA ASN A 238 -31.05 -28.46 23.38
C ASN A 238 -30.36 -29.36 22.34
N GLY A 239 -29.57 -30.34 22.81
CA GLY A 239 -29.47 -31.71 22.24
C GLY A 239 -28.64 -31.99 20.98
N SER A 240 -27.42 -32.50 21.19
CA SER A 240 -26.72 -33.63 20.50
C SER A 240 -26.86 -33.87 18.98
N THR A 241 -25.73 -33.82 18.23
CA THR A 241 -25.03 -34.98 17.59
C THR A 241 -23.90 -34.59 16.61
N LEU A 242 -22.79 -35.35 16.67
CA LEU A 242 -21.74 -35.70 15.69
C LEU A 242 -21.08 -34.65 14.76
N SER A 243 -19.75 -34.55 14.89
CA SER A 243 -18.83 -33.79 14.04
C SER A 243 -18.38 -34.57 12.79
N PRO A 244 -18.24 -33.93 11.62
CA PRO A 244 -17.32 -34.39 10.57
C PRO A 244 -16.13 -33.44 10.34
N LEU A 245 -15.00 -34.02 9.97
CA LEU A 245 -13.69 -33.42 9.63
C LEU A 245 -13.79 -32.26 8.61
N PRO A 246 -12.86 -31.27 8.65
CA PRO A 246 -12.89 -30.14 7.74
C PRO A 246 -12.47 -30.55 6.32
N LYS A 247 -13.26 -30.14 5.33
CA LYS A 247 -12.94 -30.25 3.89
C LYS A 247 -11.88 -29.20 3.50
N PRO A 248 -11.02 -29.48 2.49
CA PRO A 248 -10.05 -28.51 2.00
C PRO A 248 -10.72 -27.27 1.37
N PRO A 249 -10.06 -26.10 1.36
CA PRO A 249 -10.66 -24.86 0.88
C PRO A 249 -10.94 -24.93 -0.62
N LYS A 250 -12.22 -24.82 -0.99
CA LYS A 250 -12.69 -24.65 -2.36
C LYS A 250 -12.60 -23.18 -2.75
N TRP A 251 -11.71 -22.83 -3.68
CA TRP A 251 -11.70 -21.52 -4.32
C TRP A 251 -12.76 -21.49 -5.43
N ARG A 252 -13.89 -20.81 -5.21
CA ARG A 252 -14.88 -20.51 -6.26
C ARG A 252 -14.58 -19.14 -6.86
N ARG A 253 -14.29 -19.12 -8.17
CA ARG A 253 -14.48 -17.92 -9.00
C ARG A 253 -15.97 -17.59 -9.03
N LEU A 254 -16.33 -16.36 -8.66
CA LEU A 254 -17.66 -15.79 -8.85
C LEU A 254 -17.54 -14.60 -9.79
N ALA A 255 -18.44 -14.58 -10.78
CA ALA A 255 -18.50 -13.68 -11.93
C ALA A 255 -18.85 -12.22 -11.54
N PRO A 256 -18.69 -11.26 -12.47
CA PRO A 256 -18.30 -9.89 -12.19
C PRO A 256 -19.49 -9.02 -11.84
N ARG A 257 -19.52 -8.52 -10.60
CA ARG A 257 -20.16 -7.26 -10.20
C ARG A 257 -19.80 -6.99 -8.74
N TYR A 258 -19.01 -5.93 -8.54
CA TYR A 258 -18.61 -5.36 -7.26
C TYR A 258 -17.75 -6.27 -6.35
N CYS A 259 -16.44 -6.31 -6.61
CA CYS A 259 -15.48 -6.74 -5.59
C CYS A 259 -15.11 -5.53 -4.70
N ILE A 260 -16.04 -5.09 -3.84
CA ILE A 260 -15.66 -4.41 -2.59
C ILE A 260 -15.52 -5.54 -1.56
N ARG A 261 -14.38 -6.23 -1.54
CA ARG A 261 -14.04 -7.09 -0.40
C ARG A 261 -13.51 -6.18 0.72
N ARG A 262 -14.42 -5.91 1.67
CA ARG A 262 -14.33 -5.02 2.85
C ARG A 262 -13.23 -5.51 3.80
N ARG A 263 -12.42 -4.69 4.48
CA ARG A 263 -12.58 -3.31 4.99
C ARG A 263 -11.72 -2.28 4.23
N CYS A 264 -12.35 -1.39 3.48
CA CYS A 264 -11.77 -0.07 3.25
C CYS A 264 -12.19 0.85 4.40
N PHE A 265 -11.31 1.70 4.91
CA PHE A 265 -11.65 2.69 5.93
C PHE A 265 -12.82 3.58 5.46
N PRO A 266 -13.67 4.13 6.36
CA PRO A 266 -14.85 4.90 5.98
C PRO A 266 -14.57 6.04 4.97
N ARG A 267 -13.40 6.70 5.10
CA ARG A 267 -12.93 7.73 4.16
C ARG A 267 -12.72 7.20 2.74
N CYS A 268 -12.18 6.00 2.58
CA CYS A 268 -11.95 5.37 1.28
C CYS A 268 -13.26 5.01 0.56
N VAL A 269 -14.26 4.53 1.32
CA VAL A 269 -15.59 4.21 0.77
C VAL A 269 -16.35 5.47 0.37
N ALA A 270 -16.19 6.56 1.13
CA ALA A 270 -16.83 7.84 0.82
C ALA A 270 -16.38 8.40 -0.54
N ILE A 271 -15.07 8.37 -0.80
CA ILE A 271 -14.46 8.84 -2.05
C ILE A 271 -14.99 8.09 -3.27
N PHE A 272 -14.98 6.75 -3.23
CA PHE A 272 -15.48 5.98 -4.35
C PHE A 272 -16.99 6.19 -4.59
N ARG A 273 -17.76 6.45 -3.54
CA ARG A 273 -19.19 6.75 -3.67
C ARG A 273 -19.44 8.14 -4.27
N SER A 274 -18.63 9.15 -3.93
CA SER A 274 -18.77 10.51 -4.49
C SER A 274 -18.38 10.54 -5.97
N SER A 275 -17.25 9.92 -6.34
CA SER A 275 -16.79 9.86 -7.74
C SER A 275 -17.80 9.11 -8.63
N LEU A 276 -18.32 7.97 -8.19
CA LEU A 276 -19.38 7.25 -8.92
C LEU A 276 -20.69 8.05 -9.02
N ALA A 277 -21.03 8.85 -8.01
CA ALA A 277 -22.21 9.72 -8.05
C ALA A 277 -22.03 10.86 -9.04
N GLN A 278 -20.83 11.46 -9.13
CA GLN A 278 -20.49 12.48 -10.12
C GLN A 278 -20.50 11.92 -11.55
N GLN A 279 -19.86 10.78 -11.80
CA GLN A 279 -19.89 10.12 -13.12
C GLN A 279 -21.32 9.75 -13.54
N ARG A 280 -22.15 9.28 -12.61
CA ARG A 280 -23.58 9.03 -12.87
C ARG A 280 -24.36 10.33 -13.13
N ALA A 281 -24.02 11.43 -12.46
CA ALA A 281 -24.65 12.72 -12.71
C ALA A 281 -24.25 13.31 -14.08
N GLU A 282 -22.99 13.15 -14.49
CA GLU A 282 -22.48 13.60 -15.80
C GLU A 282 -23.04 12.76 -16.96
N SER A 283 -23.08 11.42 -16.80
CA SER A 283 -23.73 10.54 -17.80
C SER A 283 -25.24 10.80 -17.96
N ARG A 284 -25.90 11.39 -16.95
CA ARG A 284 -27.30 11.83 -17.03
C ARG A 284 -27.45 13.24 -17.63
N ARG A 285 -26.40 14.05 -17.66
CA ARG A 285 -26.41 15.39 -18.30
C ARG A 285 -26.16 15.35 -19.80
N HIS A 286 -25.57 14.28 -20.32
CA HIS A 286 -25.40 14.05 -21.76
C HIS A 286 -25.93 12.67 -22.18
N PRO A 287 -27.27 12.50 -22.28
CA PRO A 287 -27.84 11.30 -22.88
C PRO A 287 -27.73 11.42 -24.42
N GLY A 288 -26.65 10.89 -24.99
CA GLY A 288 -26.57 10.58 -26.43
C GLY A 288 -25.69 11.51 -27.27
N VAL A 289 -24.47 11.05 -27.58
CA VAL A 289 -23.91 11.05 -28.95
C VAL A 289 -23.18 9.72 -29.14
N GLN A 290 -23.96 8.69 -29.45
CA GLN A 290 -23.76 7.67 -30.49
C GLN A 290 -24.97 6.74 -30.46
#